data_AF-T1KC10-F1
#
_entry.id   AF-T1KC10-F1
#
_cell.length_a   1.000
_cell.length_b   1.000
_cell.length_c   1.000
_cell.angle_alpha   90.00
_cell.angle_beta   90.00
_cell.angle_gamma   90.00
#
_symmetry.space_group_name_H-M   'P 1'
#
loop_
_entity.id
_entity.type
_entity.pdbx_description
1 polymer ?
#
loop_
_entity_poly.entity_id
_entity_poly.type
_entity_poly.pdbx_seq_one_letter_code
_entity_poly.pdbx_strand_id
1 'polypeptide(L)'
;MKSSLIYLALVLCFGQVSLRVLIDSFSDKSSQIHAVLVGGGAGVATDYNDQANICHAYHVLINHGVLPENIVLMIYDDVAYAPENPFPGKLFNQPNGTDVYAGCIKDYTGNDVNPETFMKVLKGDKELA
;
A
#
# COMPACT_ATOMS: atom_id res chain seq x y z
N MET A 1 -23.36 -37.66 8.58
CA MET A 1 -23.81 -37.10 7.27
C MET A 1 -25.24 -36.54 7.25
N LYS A 2 -25.94 -36.35 8.39
CA LYS A 2 -27.29 -35.72 8.40
C LYS A 2 -27.39 -34.41 9.20
N SER A 3 -26.34 -34.01 9.91
CA SER A 3 -26.31 -32.76 10.72
C SER A 3 -25.70 -31.57 9.98
N SER A 4 -24.72 -31.81 9.11
CA SER A 4 -23.96 -30.74 8.44
C SER A 4 -24.72 -30.01 7.32
N LEU A 5 -25.78 -30.62 6.78
CA LEU A 5 -26.62 -30.05 5.73
C LEU A 5 -27.70 -29.10 6.27
N ILE A 6 -28.04 -29.21 7.56
CA ILE A 6 -29.06 -28.36 8.20
C ILE A 6 -28.48 -26.96 8.48
N TYR A 7 -27.19 -26.86 8.82
CA TYR A 7 -26.51 -25.58 9.03
C TYR A 7 -26.35 -24.77 7.74
N LEU A 8 -26.13 -25.44 6.60
CA LEU A 8 -25.99 -24.76 5.30
C LEU A 8 -27.31 -24.15 4.81
N ALA A 9 -28.45 -24.75 5.17
CA ALA A 9 -29.78 -24.28 4.79
C ALA A 9 -30.27 -23.07 5.62
N LEU A 10 -29.83 -22.94 6.87
CA LEU A 10 -30.26 -21.85 7.76
C LEU A 10 -29.62 -20.50 7.44
N VAL A 11 -28.43 -20.51 6.80
CA VAL A 11 -27.73 -19.30 6.34
C VAL A 11 -28.37 -18.71 5.07
N LEU A 12 -29.05 -19.53 4.26
CA LEU A 12 -29.60 -19.09 2.97
C LEU A 12 -30.89 -18.27 3.08
N CYS A 13 -31.59 -18.28 4.22
CA CYS A 13 -32.84 -17.53 4.41
C CYS A 13 -32.67 -16.12 5.04
N PHE A 14 -31.46 -15.75 5.46
CA PHE A 14 -31.09 -14.38 5.92
C PHE A 14 -29.93 -13.80 5.09
N GLY A 15 -29.70 -14.38 3.91
CA GLY A 15 -28.42 -14.55 3.22
C GLY A 15 -27.73 -13.33 2.59
N GLN A 16 -28.10 -12.09 2.89
CA GLN A 16 -27.29 -10.92 2.49
C GLN A 16 -26.61 -10.21 3.66
N VAL A 17 -27.16 -10.34 4.88
CA VAL A 17 -26.59 -9.68 6.07
C VAL A 17 -25.46 -10.52 6.67
N SER A 18 -25.56 -11.85 6.62
CA SER A 18 -24.62 -12.75 7.28
C SER A 18 -23.23 -12.78 6.65
N LEU A 19 -23.10 -12.61 5.33
CA LEU A 19 -21.79 -12.63 4.69
C LEU A 19 -20.97 -11.37 5.01
N ARG A 20 -21.60 -10.19 5.05
CA ARG A 20 -20.94 -8.95 5.49
C ARG A 20 -20.56 -9.01 6.96
N VAL A 21 -21.45 -9.47 7.84
CA VAL A 21 -21.15 -9.62 9.28
C VAL A 21 -20.05 -10.66 9.52
N LEU A 22 -20.02 -11.76 8.75
CA LEU A 22 -18.92 -12.75 8.83
C LEU A 22 -17.61 -12.16 8.29
N ILE A 23 -17.63 -11.48 7.13
CA ILE A 23 -16.44 -10.81 6.57
C ILE A 23 -15.93 -9.75 7.55
N ASP A 24 -16.80 -8.93 8.15
CA ASP A 24 -16.44 -7.92 9.15
C ASP A 24 -15.91 -8.57 10.45
N SER A 25 -16.40 -9.76 10.80
CA SER A 25 -15.91 -10.52 11.97
C SER A 25 -14.57 -11.22 11.71
N PHE A 26 -14.24 -11.51 10.45
CA PHE A 26 -12.94 -12.04 10.01
C PHE A 26 -11.97 -10.93 9.57
N SER A 27 -12.46 -9.71 9.35
CA SER A 27 -11.67 -8.50 9.11
C SER A 27 -11.01 -8.09 10.42
N ASP A 28 -9.94 -8.81 10.73
CA ASP A 28 -9.08 -8.58 11.89
C ASP A 28 -8.63 -7.12 11.93
N LYS A 29 -8.40 -6.60 13.14
CA LYS A 29 -8.14 -5.19 13.50
C LYS A 29 -7.03 -4.46 12.72
N SER A 30 -6.34 -5.13 11.80
CA SER A 30 -5.47 -4.54 10.79
C SER A 30 -6.16 -3.45 9.95
N SER A 31 -7.48 -3.48 9.83
CA SER A 31 -8.26 -2.44 9.12
C SER A 31 -8.22 -1.04 9.77
N GLN A 32 -7.61 -0.88 10.97
CA GLN A 32 -7.47 0.41 11.65
C GLN A 32 -6.10 1.08 11.47
N ILE A 33 -5.10 0.38 10.94
CA ILE A 33 -3.78 0.98 10.75
C ILE A 33 -3.79 1.77 9.45
N HIS A 34 -3.56 3.08 9.56
CA HIS A 34 -3.29 3.97 8.44
C HIS A 34 -1.82 4.35 8.45
N ALA A 35 -1.22 4.46 7.27
CA ALA A 35 0.18 4.84 7.11
C ALA A 35 0.32 5.91 6.03
N VAL A 36 1.26 6.82 6.25
CA VAL A 36 1.72 7.78 5.24
C VAL A 36 3.22 7.58 5.10
N LEU A 37 3.65 7.12 3.93
CA LEU A 37 5.06 6.85 3.59
C LEU A 37 5.54 7.95 2.66
N VAL A 38 6.63 8.65 3.01
CA VAL A 38 7.08 9.83 2.27
C VAL A 38 8.58 9.79 2.04
N GLY A 39 8.97 10.03 0.79
CA GLY A 39 10.35 10.23 0.35
C GLY A 39 10.43 11.48 -0.51
N GLY A 40 11.02 12.54 0.04
CA GLY A 40 11.04 13.86 -0.59
C GLY A 40 12.16 14.08 -1.61
N GLY A 41 13.05 13.10 -1.77
CA GLY A 41 14.22 13.19 -2.64
C GLY A 41 14.00 12.61 -4.04
N ALA A 42 14.82 13.05 -4.99
CA ALA A 42 14.73 12.73 -6.41
C ALA A 42 16.13 12.44 -6.98
N GLY A 43 16.20 11.52 -7.93
CA GLY A 43 17.41 11.19 -8.66
C GLY A 43 18.12 9.93 -8.16
N VAL A 44 18.69 9.18 -9.11
CA VAL A 44 19.34 7.89 -8.86
C VAL A 44 20.57 8.02 -7.96
N ALA A 45 21.36 9.08 -8.11
CA ALA A 45 22.62 9.23 -7.39
C ALA A 45 22.43 9.61 -5.91
N THR A 46 21.33 10.29 -5.59
CA THR A 46 21.09 10.89 -4.27
C THR A 46 20.03 10.14 -3.48
N ASP A 47 18.98 9.64 -4.14
CA ASP A 47 17.75 9.23 -3.46
C ASP A 47 17.23 7.85 -3.89
N TYR A 48 18.07 7.05 -4.58
CA TYR A 48 17.72 5.65 -4.91
C TYR A 48 17.36 4.85 -3.65
N ASN A 49 18.18 4.97 -2.60
CA ASN A 49 17.97 4.22 -1.36
C ASN A 49 16.68 4.65 -0.67
N ASP A 50 16.34 5.94 -0.71
CA ASP A 50 15.14 6.47 -0.09
C ASP A 50 13.88 5.93 -0.76
N GLN A 51 13.80 6.00 -2.10
CA GLN A 51 12.66 5.44 -2.83
C GLN A 51 12.57 3.91 -2.69
N ALA A 52 13.70 3.19 -2.68
CA ALA A 52 13.74 1.74 -2.44
C ALA A 52 13.31 1.37 -1.01
N ASN A 53 13.76 2.13 0.01
CA ASN A 53 13.38 1.94 1.41
C ASN A 53 11.88 2.11 1.61
N ILE A 54 11.28 3.10 0.95
CA ILE A 54 9.85 3.40 1.07
C ILE A 54 9.00 2.33 0.39
N CYS A 55 9.38 1.89 -0.81
CA CYS A 55 8.69 0.77 -1.44
C CYS A 55 8.83 -0.53 -0.64
N HIS A 56 9.99 -0.76 -0.01
CA HIS A 56 10.16 -1.87 0.93
C HIS A 56 9.24 -1.73 2.15
N ALA A 57 9.13 -0.54 2.76
CA ALA A 57 8.22 -0.28 3.87
C ALA A 57 6.75 -0.50 3.50
N TYR A 58 6.34 -0.12 2.28
CA TYR A 58 5.01 -0.42 1.74
C TYR A 58 4.74 -1.93 1.75
N HIS A 59 5.66 -2.74 1.22
CA HIS A 59 5.51 -4.20 1.24
C HIS A 59 5.51 -4.78 2.65
N VAL A 60 6.30 -4.23 3.58
CA VAL A 60 6.23 -4.64 4.99
C VAL A 60 4.82 -4.45 5.55
N LEU A 61 4.19 -3.29 5.31
CA LEU A 61 2.83 -3.03 5.79
C LEU A 61 1.80 -3.97 5.15
N ILE A 62 1.84 -4.15 3.82
CA ILE A 62 0.95 -5.07 3.10
C ILE A 62 1.10 -6.51 3.61
N ASN A 63 2.34 -6.98 3.79
CA ASN A 63 2.62 -8.35 4.25
C ASN A 63 2.14 -8.59 5.70
N HIS A 64 1.90 -7.53 6.47
CA HIS A 64 1.36 -7.60 7.84
C HIS A 64 -0.12 -7.21 7.92
N GLY A 65 -0.82 -7.20 6.79
CA GLY A 65 -2.28 -7.09 6.74
C GLY A 65 -2.82 -5.66 6.68
N VAL A 66 -1.99 -4.63 6.57
CA VAL A 66 -2.49 -3.28 6.30
C VAL A 66 -3.09 -3.26 4.89
N LEU A 67 -4.33 -2.79 4.77
CA LEU A 67 -5.01 -2.70 3.48
C LEU A 67 -4.31 -1.65 2.61
N PRO A 68 -4.09 -1.91 1.30
CA PRO A 68 -3.51 -0.93 0.39
C PRO A 68 -4.21 0.42 0.43
N GLU A 69 -5.55 0.46 0.52
CA GLU A 69 -6.32 1.70 0.61
C GLU A 69 -6.06 2.55 1.87
N ASN A 70 -5.39 1.97 2.88
CA ASN A 70 -5.03 2.66 4.12
C ASN A 70 -3.60 3.20 4.11
N ILE A 71 -2.84 2.98 3.03
CA ILE A 71 -1.45 3.43 2.90
C ILE A 71 -1.42 4.52 1.83
N VAL A 72 -0.98 5.72 2.21
CA VAL A 72 -0.67 6.78 1.26
C VAL A 72 0.84 6.81 1.04
N LEU A 73 1.29 6.70 -0.21
CA LEU A 73 2.70 6.70 -0.56
C LEU A 73 3.06 7.88 -1.47
N MET A 74 4.04 8.66 -1.01
CA MET A 74 4.55 9.85 -1.67
C MET A 74 6.03 9.67 -1.98
N ILE A 75 6.40 9.43 -3.24
CA ILE A 75 7.81 9.33 -3.68
C ILE A 75 7.97 9.99 -5.05
N TYR A 76 9.14 10.53 -5.37
CA TYR A 76 9.30 11.27 -6.63
C TYR A 76 9.10 10.40 -7.89
N ASP A 77 9.38 9.08 -7.80
CA ASP A 77 9.16 8.06 -8.84
C ASP A 77 9.99 8.24 -10.12
N ASP A 78 11.18 8.84 -9.99
CA ASP A 78 12.10 9.10 -11.09
C ASP A 78 13.26 8.11 -11.17
N VAL A 79 13.38 7.15 -10.24
CA VAL A 79 14.54 6.26 -10.14
C VAL A 79 14.37 4.95 -10.92
N ALA A 80 13.19 4.34 -10.90
CA ALA A 80 13.01 2.98 -11.42
C ALA A 80 13.28 2.87 -12.93
N TYR A 81 12.90 3.89 -13.70
CA TYR A 81 13.07 3.94 -15.15
C TYR A 81 14.17 4.92 -15.61
N ALA A 82 14.95 5.45 -14.67
CA ALA A 82 16.07 6.32 -15.00
C ALA A 82 17.10 5.60 -15.88
N PRO A 83 17.72 6.28 -16.86
CA PRO A 83 18.79 5.71 -17.70
C PRO A 83 19.96 5.15 -16.90
N GLU A 84 20.23 5.71 -15.72
CA GLU A 84 21.31 5.31 -14.83
C GLU A 84 20.99 4.04 -14.03
N ASN A 85 19.72 3.64 -13.95
CA ASN A 85 19.34 2.41 -13.25
C ASN A 85 19.65 1.18 -14.13
N PRO A 86 20.60 0.31 -13.72
CA PRO A 86 20.95 -0.87 -14.52
C PRO A 86 19.84 -1.92 -14.59
N PHE A 87 18.78 -1.78 -13.78
CA PHE A 87 17.61 -2.65 -13.77
C PHE A 87 16.33 -1.85 -14.03
N PRO A 88 16.02 -1.51 -15.30
CA PRO A 88 14.86 -0.71 -15.63
C PRO A 88 13.56 -1.30 -15.07
N GLY A 89 12.77 -0.45 -14.43
CA GLY A 89 11.50 -0.80 -13.78
C GLY A 89 11.64 -1.56 -12.47
N LYS A 90 12.84 -1.63 -11.87
CA LYS A 90 13.07 -2.35 -10.61
C LYS A 90 13.85 -1.51 -9.61
N LEU A 91 13.53 -1.70 -8.34
CA LEU A 91 14.29 -1.14 -7.21
C LEU A 91 14.65 -2.24 -6.23
N PHE A 92 15.83 -2.15 -5.61
CA PHE A 92 16.31 -3.13 -4.64
C PHE A 92 16.72 -2.44 -3.34
N ASN A 93 16.20 -2.91 -2.21
CA ASN A 93 16.50 -2.35 -0.90
C ASN A 93 17.69 -3.03 -0.18
N GLN A 94 18.18 -4.14 -0.72
CA GLN A 94 19.32 -4.87 -0.18
C GLN A 94 20.09 -5.60 -1.29
N PRO A 95 21.38 -5.92 -1.09
CA PRO A 95 22.15 -6.72 -2.04
C PRO A 95 21.48 -8.07 -2.32
N ASN A 96 21.37 -8.45 -3.60
CA ASN A 96 20.68 -9.68 -4.04
C ASN A 96 19.23 -9.81 -3.53
N GLY A 97 18.59 -8.69 -3.20
CA GLY A 97 17.20 -8.64 -2.75
C GLY A 97 16.20 -8.88 -3.88
N THR A 98 14.93 -8.93 -3.50
CA THR A 98 13.81 -8.93 -4.44
C THR A 98 13.53 -7.51 -4.94
N ASP A 99 12.90 -7.40 -6.11
CA ASP A 99 12.36 -6.15 -6.58
C ASP A 99 11.27 -5.64 -5.62
N VAL A 100 11.44 -4.43 -5.12
CA VAL A 100 10.47 -3.76 -4.23
C VAL A 100 9.64 -2.72 -4.98
N TYR A 101 9.93 -2.44 -6.26
CA TYR A 101 9.18 -1.45 -7.03
C TYR A 101 7.81 -1.98 -7.49
N ALA A 102 7.78 -3.25 -7.92
CA ALA A 102 6.57 -3.90 -8.41
C ALA A 102 5.51 -4.03 -7.31
N GLY A 103 4.30 -3.53 -7.58
CA GLY A 103 3.17 -3.60 -6.65
C GLY A 103 3.14 -2.49 -5.60
N CYS A 104 4.16 -1.62 -5.55
CA CYS A 104 4.12 -0.39 -4.77
C CYS A 104 3.22 0.64 -5.46
N ILE A 105 2.09 0.97 -4.84
CA ILE A 105 1.12 1.98 -5.31
C ILE A 105 1.65 3.35 -4.89
N LYS A 106 1.89 4.25 -5.85
CA LYS A 106 2.28 5.64 -5.59
C LYS A 106 1.04 6.54 -5.72
N ASP A 107 0.66 7.21 -4.65
CA ASP A 107 -0.46 8.15 -4.65
C ASP A 107 -0.04 9.53 -5.13
N TYR A 108 1.19 9.94 -4.79
CA TYR A 108 1.75 11.24 -5.16
C TYR A 108 3.18 11.06 -5.68
N THR A 109 3.45 11.65 -6.85
CA THR A 109 4.74 11.55 -7.54
C THR A 109 5.25 12.89 -8.03
N GLY A 110 6.55 12.98 -8.35
CA GLY A 110 7.16 14.20 -8.87
C GLY A 110 6.88 15.42 -7.98
N ASN A 111 6.38 16.49 -8.60
CA ASN A 111 6.13 17.77 -7.92
C ASN A 111 5.01 17.73 -6.87
N ASP A 112 4.16 16.69 -6.88
CA ASP A 112 3.12 16.52 -5.87
C ASP A 112 3.70 16.03 -4.53
N VAL A 113 4.95 15.56 -4.53
CA VAL A 113 5.69 15.25 -3.32
C VAL A 113 6.25 16.54 -2.73
N ASN A 114 5.38 17.29 -2.06
CA ASN A 114 5.72 18.56 -1.44
C ASN A 114 5.06 18.70 -0.05
N PRO A 115 5.51 19.67 0.78
CA PRO A 115 4.98 19.85 2.13
C PRO A 115 3.48 20.16 2.19
N GLU A 116 2.92 20.85 1.19
CA GLU A 116 1.50 21.19 1.17
C GLU A 116 0.64 19.93 0.98
N THR A 117 0.97 19.11 -0.02
CA THR A 117 0.30 17.83 -0.27
C THR A 117 0.41 16.92 0.95
N PHE A 118 1.59 16.83 1.57
CA PHE A 118 1.80 16.04 2.78
C PHE A 118 0.86 16.49 3.91
N MET A 119 0.73 17.80 4.12
CA MET A 119 -0.17 18.34 5.13
C MET A 119 -1.65 18.10 4.81
N LYS A 120 -2.05 18.09 3.52
CA LYS A 120 -3.41 17.74 3.09
C LYS A 120 -3.72 16.27 3.37
N VAL A 121 -2.79 15.37 3.04
CA VAL A 121 -2.90 13.92 3.32
C VAL A 121 -3.12 13.68 4.82
N LEU A 122 -2.31 14.30 5.69
CA LEU A 122 -2.46 14.13 7.14
C LEU A 122 -3.80 14.65 7.69
N LYS A 123 -4.39 15.64 7.04
CA LYS A 123 -5.71 16.18 7.41
C LYS A 123 -6.87 15.36 6.87
N GLY A 124 -6.62 14.38 6.00
CA GLY A 124 -7.66 13.69 5.25
C GLY A 124 -8.38 14.60 4.26
N ASP A 125 -7.71 15.68 3.81
CA ASP A 125 -8.25 16.61 2.84
C ASP A 125 -8.16 15.99 1.44
N LYS A 126 -9.30 15.93 0.75
CA LYS A 126 -9.43 15.32 -0.58
C LYS A 126 -9.32 16.34 -1.71
N GLU A 127 -9.29 17.64 -1.40
CA GLU A 127 -9.08 18.67 -2.39
C GLU A 127 -7.58 18.81 -2.68
N LEU A 128 -7.13 18.15 -3.74
CA LEU A 128 -5.86 18.48 -4.37
C LEU A 128 -6.07 19.77 -5.17
N ALA A 129 -5.16 20.73 -4.98
CA ALA A 129 -5.20 22.02 -5.67
C ALA A 129 -4.89 21.84 -7.16
#